data_AF-A0A1Y6EL68-F1
#
_entry.id   AF-A0A1Y6EL68-F1
#
_cell.length_a   1.000
_cell.length_b   1.000
_cell.length_c   1.000
_cell.angle_alpha   90.00
_cell.angle_beta   90.00
_cell.angle_gamma   90.00
#
_symmetry.space_group_name_H-M   'P 1'
#
loop_
_entity.id
_entity.type
_entity.pdbx_description
1 polymer ?
#
loop_
_entity_poly.entity_id
_entity_poly.type
_entity_poly.pdbx_seq_one_letter_code
_entity_poly.pdbx_strand_id
1 'polypeptide(L)' 'MKFRTLAAATAVVSLAASPAIAEAAFSRTAAPVEGESELEGGSGIIIAVLAAAAVIAGIVIAADGDDDDPVSP' A
#
# COMPACT_ATOMS: atom_id res chain seq x y z
N MET A 1 -15.33 9.19 -22.22
CA MET A 1 -14.22 8.37 -21.66
C MET A 1 -13.53 9.03 -20.47
N LYS A 2 -13.15 10.31 -20.57
CA LYS A 2 -12.36 11.04 -19.54
C LYS A 2 -12.98 11.09 -18.13
N PHE A 3 -14.29 11.29 -18.02
CA PHE A 3 -14.99 11.31 -16.73
C PHE A 3 -15.10 9.94 -16.06
N ARG A 4 -15.27 8.88 -16.85
CA ARG A 4 -15.32 7.49 -16.35
C ARG A 4 -13.97 7.05 -15.81
N THR A 5 -12.89 7.41 -16.52
CA THR A 5 -11.52 7.15 -16.05
C THR A 5 -11.18 7.97 -14.80
N LEU A 6 -11.65 9.22 -14.71
CA LEU A 6 -11.45 10.04 -13.50
C LEU A 6 -12.20 9.46 -12.29
N ALA A 7 -13.45 9.02 -12.47
CA ALA A 7 -14.24 8.39 -11.41
C ALA A 7 -13.66 7.04 -10.97
N ALA A 8 -13.13 6.25 -11.90
CA ALA A 8 -12.44 5.00 -11.57
C ALA A 8 -11.14 5.27 -10.80
N ALA A 9 -10.35 6.25 -11.22
CA ALA A 9 -9.11 6.63 -10.55
C ALA A 9 -9.37 7.11 -9.11
N THR A 10 -10.37 7.95 -8.87
CA THR A 10 -10.72 8.38 -7.52
C THR A 10 -11.24 7.24 -6.66
N ALA A 11 -12.00 6.30 -7.21
CA ALA A 11 -12.47 5.11 -6.48
C ALA A 11 -11.29 4.22 -6.04
N VAL A 12 -10.33 3.96 -6.93
CA VAL A 12 -9.15 3.15 -6.63
C VAL A 12 -8.28 3.83 -5.57
N VAL A 13 -8.04 5.14 -5.70
CA VAL A 13 -7.27 5.91 -4.71
C VAL A 13 -7.96 5.92 -3.35
N SER A 14 -9.28 6.08 -3.32
CA SER A 14 -10.07 6.06 -2.07
C SER A 14 -10.02 4.69 -1.38
N LEU A 15 -10.10 3.60 -2.14
CA LEU A 15 -9.98 2.24 -1.62
C LEU A 15 -8.57 1.97 -1.08
N ALA A 16 -7.54 2.41 -1.79
CA ALA A 16 -6.14 2.27 -1.38
C ALA A 16 -5.78 3.12 -0.14
N ALA A 17 -6.42 4.28 0.03
CA ALA A 17 -6.21 5.16 1.18
C ALA A 17 -7.04 4.77 2.41
N SER A 18 -8.10 3.97 2.24
CA SER A 18 -8.98 3.49 3.32
C SER A 18 -8.24 2.93 4.54
N PRO A 19 -7.25 2.02 4.42
CA PRO A 19 -6.52 1.51 5.59
C PRO A 19 -5.74 2.59 6.34
N ALA A 20 -5.09 3.52 5.65
CA ALA A 20 -4.33 4.61 6.27
C ALA A 20 -5.24 5.59 7.04
N ILE A 21 -6.45 5.85 6.53
CA ILE A 21 -7.45 6.70 7.20
C ILE A 21 -8.03 5.98 8.42
N ALA A 22 -8.27 4.67 8.33
CA ALA A 22 -8.76 3.87 9.45
C ALA A 22 -7.76 3.83 10.62
N GLU A 23 -6.47 3.74 10.31
CA GLU A 23 -5.39 3.79 11.32
C GLU A 23 -5.31 5.17 12.01
N ALA A 24 -5.46 6.26 11.25
CA ALA A 24 -5.46 7.62 11.80
C ALA A 24 -6.73 7.96 12.60
N ALA A 25 -7.90 7.46 12.19
CA ALA A 25 -9.19 7.79 12.81
C ALA A 25 -9.42 7.08 14.15
N PHE A 26 -8.78 5.93 14.38
CA PHE A 26 -8.92 5.16 15.60
C PHE A 26 -7.57 5.05 16.33
N SER A 27 -7.13 6.17 16.93
CA SER A 27 -6.08 6.15 17.95
C SER A 27 -6.62 5.48 19.21
N ARG A 28 -6.67 4.14 19.21
CA ARG A 28 -6.94 3.37 20.42
C ARG A 28 -5.76 3.62 21.37
N THR A 29 -6.02 4.22 22.54
CA THR A 29 -5.04 4.26 23.63
C THR A 29 -4.60 2.83 23.93
N ALA A 30 -3.38 2.48 23.51
CA ALA A 30 -2.74 1.25 23.89
C ALA A 30 -2.29 1.38 25.36
N ALA A 31 -2.53 0.34 26.16
CA ALA A 31 -1.90 0.25 27.46
C ALA A 31 -0.37 0.14 27.25
N PRO A 32 0.47 0.84 28.04
CA PRO A 32 1.91 0.74 27.90
C PRO A 32 2.33 -0.73 28.03
N VAL A 33 2.89 -1.30 26.97
CA VAL A 33 3.49 -2.63 27.00
C VAL A 33 4.97 -2.45 27.32
N GLU A 34 5.44 -3.04 28.40
CA GLU A 34 6.87 -3.13 28.70
C GLU A 34 7.51 -4.05 27.65
N GLY A 35 7.92 -3.46 26.53
CA GLY A 35 8.40 -4.17 25.34
C GLY A 35 8.06 -3.50 24.01
N GLU A 36 7.72 -2.20 24.01
CA GLU A 36 7.51 -1.44 22.78
C GLU A 36 8.70 -1.63 21.83
N SER A 37 8.42 -2.04 20.59
CA SER A 37 9.46 -2.46 19.67
C SER A 37 10.32 -1.27 19.26
N GLU A 38 11.65 -1.42 19.36
CA GLU A 38 12.66 -0.44 18.88
C GLU A 38 12.55 -0.14 17.36
N LEU A 39 11.61 -0.78 16.66
CA LEU A 39 11.18 -0.38 15.33
C LEU A 39 10.59 1.04 15.31
N GLU A 40 9.94 1.51 16.37
CA GLU A 40 9.28 2.83 16.35
C GLU A 40 10.29 4.00 16.25
N GLY A 41 11.55 3.79 16.64
CA GLY A 41 12.60 4.80 16.63
C GLY A 41 13.81 4.42 15.77
N GLY A 42 13.91 4.97 14.56
CA GLY A 42 15.12 4.94 13.73
C GLY A 42 15.25 3.72 12.80
N SER A 43 15.11 2.50 13.31
CA SER A 43 15.19 1.29 12.47
C SER A 43 13.92 1.08 11.64
N GLY A 44 12.73 1.43 12.16
CA GLY A 44 11.47 1.26 11.44
C GLY A 44 11.30 2.17 10.23
N ILE A 45 11.96 3.33 10.19
CA ILE A 45 11.95 4.18 8.98
C ILE A 45 12.67 3.46 7.83
N ILE A 46 13.80 2.82 8.12
CA ILE A 46 14.55 2.06 7.12
C ILE A 46 13.71 0.85 6.66
N ILE A 47 13.10 0.13 7.61
CA ILE A 47 12.22 -1.01 7.29
C ILE A 47 11.00 -0.56 6.48
N ALA A 48 10.38 0.57 6.82
CA ALA A 48 9.23 1.12 6.10
C ALA A 48 9.60 1.51 4.66
N VAL A 49 10.75 2.16 4.45
CA VAL A 49 11.25 2.50 3.12
C VAL A 49 11.56 1.25 2.31
N LEU A 50 12.20 0.25 2.91
CA LEU A 50 12.49 -1.03 2.25
C LEU A 50 11.20 -1.79 1.88
N ALA A 51 10.23 -1.83 2.78
CA ALA A 51 8.93 -2.45 2.54
C ALA A 51 8.18 -1.74 1.41
N ALA A 52 8.15 -0.41 1.41
CA ALA A 52 7.53 0.37 0.33
C ALA A 52 8.22 0.10 -1.02
N ALA A 53 9.56 0.06 -1.05
CA ALA A 53 10.32 -0.26 -2.26
C ALA A 53 10.02 -1.68 -2.77
N ALA A 54 9.92 -2.66 -1.87
CA ALA A 54 9.61 -4.04 -2.22
C ALA A 54 8.20 -4.18 -2.82
N VAL A 55 7.21 -3.47 -2.27
CA VAL A 55 5.84 -3.46 -2.82
C VAL A 55 5.83 -2.86 -4.23
N ILE A 56 6.50 -1.71 -4.43
CA ILE A 56 6.58 -1.06 -5.74
C ILE A 56 7.27 -1.96 -6.75
N ALA A 57 8.42 -2.55 -6.39
CA ALA A 57 9.16 -3.46 -7.26
C ALA A 57 8.33 -4.71 -7.61
N GLY A 58 7.61 -5.29 -6.64
CA GLY A 58 6.71 -6.42 -6.87
C GLY A 58 5.59 -6.09 -7.85
N ILE A 59 5.00 -4.89 -7.75
CA ILE A 59 3.98 -4.42 -8.70
C ILE A 59 4.58 -4.22 -10.09
N VAL A 60 5.75 -3.62 -10.21
CA VAL A 60 6.42 -3.40 -11.51
C VAL A 60 6.74 -4.73 -12.18
N ILE A 61 7.31 -5.69 -11.44
CA ILE A 61 7.62 -7.02 -11.97
C ILE A 61 6.35 -7.78 -12.38
N ALA A 62 5.28 -7.68 -11.59
CA ALA A 62 4.00 -8.29 -11.94
C ALA A 62 3.32 -7.62 -13.14
N ALA A 63 3.57 -6.34 -13.37
CA ALA A 63 3.03 -5.57 -14.48
C ALA A 63 3.86 -5.66 -15.77
N ASP A 64 5.13 -6.06 -15.69
CA ASP A 64 6.03 -6.26 -16.84
C ASP A 64 5.79 -7.59 -17.59
N GLY A 65 4.79 -8.37 -17.14
CA GLY A 65 4.31 -9.56 -17.84
C GLY A 65 3.59 -9.23 -19.14
N ASP A 66 4.36 -8.87 -20.18
CA ASP A 66 3.93 -8.59 -21.56
C ASP A 66 3.74 -9.89 -22.36
N ASP A 67 3.04 -10.89 -21.80
CA ASP A 67 2.66 -12.12 -22.50
C ASP A 67 1.15 -12.33 -22.36
N ASP A 68 0.39 -11.30 -22.73
CA ASP A 68 -1.01 -11.40 -23.15
C ASP A 68 -1.06 -12.13 -24.52
N ASP A 69 -0.49 -13.33 -24.62
CA ASP A 69 -0.74 -14.22 -25.74
C ASP A 69 -2.22 -14.65 -25.61
N PRO A 70 -3.12 -14.21 -26.52
CA PRO A 70 -4.51 -14.58 -26.42
C PRO A 70 -4.64 -16.09 -26.58
N VAL A 71 -4.94 -16.81 -25.49
CA VAL A 71 -5.21 -18.26 -25.49
C VAL A 71 -6.56 -18.63 -26.12
N SER A 72 -7.07 -17.78 -27.01
CA SER A 72 -8.31 -18.00 -27.76
C SER A 72 -7.97 -18.50 -29.17
N PRO A 73 -8.54 -19.63 -29.64
CA PRO A 73 -8.36 -20.09 -31.02
C PRO A 73 -9.02 -19.19 -32.06
#